data_AF-Q50FW2-F1
#
_entry.id   AF-Q50FW2-F1
#
_cell.length_a   1.000
_cell.length_b   1.000
_cell.length_c   1.000
_cell.angle_alpha   90.00
_cell.angle_beta   90.00
_cell.angle_gamma   90.00
#
_symmetry.space_group_name_H-M   'P 1'
#
loop_
_entity.id
_entity.type
_entity.pdbx_description
1 polymer ?
#
loop_
_entity_poly.entity_id
_entity_poly.type
_entity_poly.pdbx_seq_one_letter_code
_entity_poly.pdbx_strand_id
1 'polypeptide(L)'
;HDLCYMSTKLDQDATTFLPFNLGLNNGSGKIGLANGAGNPPSDGIKTAYLWEKIFKKDTLLNLFFNFVQVVKKKNEEIIIFPRYHQFDVVEKLLAHAKENGTGQRYLIQHSAGSGKSNSISWLAHNLVSLHRLEKNIFDSIIVVTDRKVLDSQIRENVKSFSQTKNLVEAITHGSKQLKNALEEGKKIIITTIQKFPFILDEIKTLKSKTFAIIIDEAHSSQSGSNAQKM
;
A
#
# COMPACT_ATOMS: atom_id res chain seq x y z
N HIS A 1 25.03 4.11 -17.79
CA HIS A 1 25.02 3.78 -16.35
C HIS A 1 23.75 4.34 -15.72
N ASP A 2 22.61 4.07 -16.35
CA ASP A 2 21.44 4.94 -16.24
C ASP A 2 20.24 4.21 -15.65
N LEU A 3 20.30 2.88 -15.59
CA LEU A 3 19.21 2.01 -15.18
C LEU A 3 19.73 1.01 -14.14
N CYS A 4 18.83 0.66 -13.24
CA CYS A 4 19.02 -0.35 -12.21
C CYS A 4 18.01 -1.47 -12.40
N TYR A 5 18.48 -2.67 -12.19
CA TYR A 5 17.68 -3.88 -12.21
C TYR A 5 18.00 -4.72 -10.98
N MET A 6 17.05 -5.53 -10.57
CA MET A 6 17.16 -6.36 -9.38
C MET A 6 16.58 -7.74 -9.62
N SER A 7 17.08 -8.72 -8.89
CA SER A 7 16.55 -10.07 -8.91
C SER A 7 16.39 -10.57 -7.48
N THR A 8 15.35 -11.39 -7.26
CA THR A 8 15.11 -12.08 -6.00
C THR A 8 15.73 -13.46 -5.97
N LYS A 9 16.20 -13.98 -7.12
CA LYS A 9 16.87 -15.29 -7.26
C LYS A 9 17.84 -15.26 -8.42
N LEU A 10 19.10 -15.59 -8.17
CA LEU A 10 20.08 -15.84 -9.23
C LEU A 10 19.89 -17.28 -9.74
N ASP A 11 19.77 -17.43 -11.05
CA ASP A 11 19.51 -18.71 -11.73
C ASP A 11 20.29 -18.81 -13.05
N GLN A 12 21.58 -18.44 -12.99
CA GLN A 12 22.47 -18.36 -14.16
C GLN A 12 21.81 -17.57 -15.30
N ASP A 13 21.75 -18.13 -16.50
CA ASP A 13 21.17 -17.50 -17.70
C ASP A 13 19.64 -17.34 -17.62
N ALA A 14 18.96 -18.06 -16.72
CA ALA A 14 17.53 -17.93 -16.47
C ALA A 14 17.18 -16.83 -15.45
N THR A 15 18.18 -16.10 -14.93
CA THR A 15 17.95 -15.02 -13.96
C THR A 15 17.04 -13.96 -14.55
N THR A 16 15.89 -13.75 -13.91
CA THR A 16 14.98 -12.65 -14.28
C THR A 16 15.36 -11.39 -13.52
N PHE A 17 15.59 -10.31 -14.25
CA PHE A 17 15.92 -8.99 -13.73
C PHE A 17 14.74 -8.02 -13.89
N LEU A 18 14.26 -7.48 -12.77
CA LEU A 18 13.16 -6.54 -12.70
C LEU A 18 13.70 -5.09 -12.64
N PRO A 19 13.14 -4.14 -13.42
CA PRO A 19 13.56 -2.74 -13.34
C PRO A 19 13.27 -2.13 -11.96
N PHE A 20 14.23 -1.39 -11.42
CA PHE A 20 14.10 -0.68 -10.14
C PHE A 20 14.45 0.80 -10.27
N ASN A 21 13.82 1.46 -11.24
CA ASN A 21 14.13 2.83 -11.65
C ASN A 21 13.11 3.84 -11.09
N LEU A 22 13.55 5.08 -10.92
CA LEU A 22 12.78 6.22 -10.38
C LEU A 22 11.55 6.59 -11.22
N GLY A 23 11.59 6.30 -12.53
CA GLY A 23 10.70 6.88 -13.53
C GLY A 23 11.17 8.29 -13.94
N LEU A 24 10.92 8.69 -15.19
CA LEU A 24 11.38 9.98 -15.72
C LEU A 24 10.81 11.19 -14.97
N ASN A 25 9.63 11.04 -14.36
CA ASN A 25 9.00 12.07 -13.55
C ASN A 25 9.33 11.97 -12.06
N ASN A 26 10.15 11.00 -11.64
CA ASN A 26 10.48 10.72 -10.24
C ASN A 26 9.24 10.62 -9.32
N GLY A 27 8.13 10.10 -9.86
CA GLY A 27 6.84 10.01 -9.16
C GLY A 27 6.12 11.35 -8.93
N SER A 28 6.56 12.44 -9.58
CA SER A 28 5.93 13.75 -9.51
C SER A 28 4.71 13.85 -10.43
N GLY A 29 3.61 14.41 -9.91
CA GLY A 29 2.42 14.77 -10.69
C GLY A 29 2.49 16.16 -11.34
N LYS A 30 3.64 16.85 -11.31
CA LYS A 30 3.78 18.18 -11.92
C LYS A 30 3.60 18.11 -13.44
N ILE A 31 2.82 19.04 -13.99
CA ILE A 31 2.60 19.20 -15.42
C ILE A 31 3.91 19.60 -16.10
N GLY A 32 4.19 19.05 -17.29
CA GLY A 32 5.36 19.38 -18.09
C GLY A 32 6.60 18.52 -17.81
N LEU A 33 6.52 17.55 -16.89
CA LEU A 33 7.57 16.55 -16.71
C LEU A 33 7.45 15.41 -17.73
N ALA A 34 8.59 14.91 -18.20
CA ALA A 34 8.64 13.68 -18.98
C ALA A 34 8.17 12.50 -18.12
N ASN A 35 7.25 11.69 -18.65
CA ASN A 35 6.74 10.49 -18.00
C ASN A 35 7.29 9.26 -18.71
N GLY A 36 7.58 8.18 -17.96
CA GLY A 36 8.03 6.93 -18.55
C GLY A 36 9.03 6.16 -17.71
N ALA A 37 9.51 5.05 -18.28
CA ALA A 37 10.51 4.20 -17.66
C ALA A 37 11.90 4.86 -17.69
N GLY A 38 12.73 4.50 -16.72
CA GLY A 38 14.12 4.98 -16.59
C GLY A 38 14.32 5.89 -15.39
N ASN A 39 15.45 6.58 -15.34
CA ASN A 39 15.79 7.52 -14.28
C ASN A 39 15.82 8.95 -14.85
N PRO A 40 15.37 9.96 -14.08
CA PRO A 40 15.39 11.35 -14.51
C PRO A 40 16.83 11.83 -14.77
N PRO A 41 17.00 12.94 -15.53
CA PRO A 41 18.29 13.62 -15.62
C PRO A 41 18.84 13.96 -14.22
N SER A 42 20.15 13.86 -14.07
CA SER A 42 20.88 14.17 -12.83
C SER A 42 22.20 14.84 -13.22
N ASP A 43 22.64 15.81 -12.40
CA ASP A 43 23.96 16.44 -12.55
C ASP A 43 25.11 15.46 -12.20
N GLY A 44 24.78 14.33 -11.57
CA GLY A 44 25.69 13.23 -11.24
C GLY A 44 25.24 11.89 -11.83
N ILE A 45 25.43 10.81 -11.07
CA ILE A 45 25.06 9.47 -11.52
C ILE A 45 23.55 9.25 -11.33
N LYS A 46 22.82 8.95 -12.40
CA LYS A 46 21.35 8.74 -12.38
C LYS A 46 20.89 7.63 -11.43
N THR A 47 21.79 6.72 -11.07
CA THR A 47 21.54 5.58 -10.17
C THR A 47 21.96 5.83 -8.72
N ALA A 48 22.38 7.06 -8.39
CA ALA A 48 22.87 7.42 -7.05
C ALA A 48 21.88 7.16 -5.92
N TYR A 49 20.58 7.25 -6.22
CA TYR A 49 19.51 6.90 -5.28
C TYR A 49 19.66 5.48 -4.69
N LEU A 50 20.34 4.55 -5.37
CA LEU A 50 20.60 3.24 -4.80
C LEU A 50 21.40 3.32 -3.51
N TRP A 51 22.56 3.98 -3.49
CA TRP A 51 23.35 4.08 -2.26
C TRP A 51 22.91 5.23 -1.35
N GLU A 52 22.38 6.32 -1.92
CA GLU A 52 21.97 7.50 -1.16
C GLU A 52 20.62 7.32 -0.44
N LYS A 53 19.76 6.42 -0.94
CA LYS A 53 18.44 6.15 -0.37
C LYS A 53 18.25 4.67 -0.05
N ILE A 54 18.40 3.79 -1.04
CA ILE A 54 17.96 2.38 -0.90
C ILE A 54 18.85 1.56 0.02
N PHE A 55 20.18 1.69 -0.08
CA PHE A 55 21.15 0.94 0.72
C PHE A 55 21.46 1.57 2.07
N LYS A 56 20.79 2.66 2.43
CA LYS A 56 20.82 3.14 3.81
C LYS A 56 20.24 2.06 4.71
N LYS A 57 20.91 1.82 5.84
CA LYS A 57 20.58 0.74 6.80
C LYS A 57 19.08 0.66 7.08
N ASP A 58 18.45 1.76 7.47
CA ASP A 58 17.04 1.77 7.87
C ASP A 58 16.11 1.49 6.68
N THR A 59 16.42 2.06 5.51
CA THR A 59 15.65 1.82 4.28
C THR A 59 15.75 0.37 3.83
N LEU A 60 16.95 -0.21 3.88
CA LEU A 60 17.18 -1.59 3.49
C LEU A 60 16.46 -2.57 4.43
N LEU A 61 16.55 -2.33 5.74
CA LEU A 61 15.82 -3.13 6.74
C LEU A 61 14.31 -2.99 6.55
N ASN A 62 13.79 -1.77 6.37
CA ASN A 62 12.38 -1.54 6.08
C ASN A 62 11.93 -2.30 4.84
N LEU A 63 12.72 -2.29 3.77
CA LEU A 63 12.42 -3.01 2.54
C LEU A 63 12.32 -4.52 2.79
N PHE A 64 13.27 -5.12 3.51
CA PHE A 64 13.24 -6.55 3.81
C PHE A 64 12.10 -6.95 4.75
N PHE A 65 11.85 -6.17 5.80
CA PHE A 65 10.90 -6.56 6.85
C PHE A 65 9.47 -6.12 6.57
N ASN A 66 9.23 -5.11 5.74
CA ASN A 66 7.89 -4.56 5.53
C ASN A 66 7.41 -4.60 4.07
N PHE A 67 8.30 -4.89 3.11
CA PHE A 67 7.93 -4.94 1.68
C PHE A 67 8.18 -6.28 1.00
N VAL A 68 9.30 -6.96 1.27
CA VAL A 68 9.57 -8.27 0.65
C VAL A 68 8.56 -9.30 1.16
N GLN A 69 7.88 -9.98 0.23
CA GLN A 69 6.83 -10.95 0.53
C GLN A 69 7.13 -12.30 -0.08
N VAL A 70 6.86 -13.37 0.67
CA VAL A 70 6.92 -14.74 0.16
C VAL A 70 5.50 -15.22 -0.06
N VAL A 71 5.13 -15.45 -1.33
CA VAL A 71 3.80 -15.93 -1.71
C VAL A 71 3.89 -17.38 -2.16
N LYS A 72 3.02 -18.22 -1.60
CA LYS A 72 2.92 -19.64 -1.97
C LYS A 72 1.91 -19.81 -3.10
N LYS A 73 2.36 -20.28 -4.26
CA LYS A 73 1.51 -20.57 -5.42
C LYS A 73 1.75 -21.98 -5.92
N LYS A 74 0.75 -22.85 -5.82
CA LYS A 74 0.79 -24.24 -6.37
C LYS A 74 2.08 -25.01 -6.02
N ASN A 75 2.48 -25.00 -4.74
CA ASN A 75 3.71 -25.57 -4.18
C ASN A 75 5.04 -24.86 -4.48
N GLU A 76 5.02 -23.72 -5.16
CA GLU A 76 6.20 -22.87 -5.34
C GLU A 76 6.15 -21.65 -4.42
N GLU A 77 7.27 -21.32 -3.79
CA GLU A 77 7.46 -20.07 -3.06
C GLU A 77 8.03 -19.01 -4.00
N ILE A 78 7.29 -17.94 -4.21
CA ILE A 78 7.68 -16.82 -5.05
C ILE A 78 7.94 -15.62 -4.15
N ILE A 79 9.14 -15.04 -4.27
CA ILE A 79 9.48 -13.79 -3.58
C ILE A 79 9.00 -12.62 -4.43
N ILE A 80 8.08 -11.84 -3.87
CA ILE A 80 7.63 -10.56 -4.43
C ILE A 80 8.48 -9.45 -3.80
N PHE A 81 9.18 -8.74 -4.66
CA PHE A 81 9.95 -7.54 -4.32
C PHE A 81 9.25 -6.30 -4.89
N PRO A 82 9.14 -5.18 -4.14
CA PRO A 82 8.45 -3.98 -4.62
C PRO A 82 9.18 -3.34 -5.79
N ARG A 83 8.45 -2.88 -6.81
CA ARG A 83 9.01 -1.94 -7.79
C ARG A 83 9.26 -0.60 -7.09
N TYR A 84 10.24 0.16 -7.58
CA TYR A 84 10.67 1.41 -6.93
C TYR A 84 9.48 2.36 -6.67
N HIS A 85 8.62 2.59 -7.67
CA HIS A 85 7.47 3.49 -7.51
C HIS A 85 6.44 3.00 -6.46
N GLN A 86 6.33 1.70 -6.24
CA GLN A 86 5.44 1.13 -5.22
C GLN A 86 6.03 1.34 -3.82
N PHE A 87 7.34 1.12 -3.67
CA PHE A 87 8.06 1.44 -2.44
C PHE A 87 7.98 2.95 -2.14
N ASP A 88 8.32 3.78 -3.11
CA ASP A 88 8.40 5.23 -2.97
C ASP A 88 7.06 5.88 -2.58
N VAL A 89 5.95 5.44 -3.18
CA VAL A 89 4.62 5.99 -2.84
C VAL A 89 4.21 5.62 -1.42
N VAL A 90 4.47 4.38 -0.99
CA VAL A 90 4.13 3.93 0.36
C VAL A 90 4.96 4.68 1.39
N GLU A 91 6.28 4.79 1.20
CA GLU A 91 7.15 5.54 2.10
C GLU A 91 6.75 7.01 2.23
N LYS A 92 6.44 7.68 1.12
CA LYS A 92 5.98 9.08 1.13
C LYS A 92 4.67 9.24 1.92
N LEU A 93 3.72 8.34 1.74
CA LEU A 93 2.45 8.36 2.45
C LEU A 93 2.64 8.09 3.96
N LEU A 94 3.45 7.10 4.32
CA LEU A 94 3.74 6.78 5.72
C LEU A 94 4.47 7.92 6.41
N ALA A 95 5.49 8.51 5.78
CA ALA A 95 6.21 9.65 6.33
C ALA A 95 5.28 10.85 6.55
N HIS A 96 4.48 11.21 5.53
CA HIS A 96 3.54 12.32 5.65
C HIS A 96 2.45 12.06 6.69
N ALA A 97 1.88 10.85 6.77
CA ALA A 97 0.92 10.49 7.79
C ALA A 97 1.56 10.46 9.20
N LYS A 98 2.82 10.02 9.31
CA LYS A 98 3.56 10.02 10.58
C LYS A 98 3.81 11.41 11.10
N GLU A 99 3.97 12.40 10.24
CA GLU A 99 4.18 13.82 10.58
C GLU A 99 2.88 14.60 10.79
N ASN A 100 1.85 14.35 9.98
CA ASN A 100 0.61 15.16 9.96
C ASN A 100 -0.59 14.49 10.66
N GLY A 101 -0.54 13.18 10.91
CA GLY A 101 -1.62 12.46 11.56
C GLY A 101 -2.84 12.24 10.66
N THR A 102 -4.03 12.26 11.25
CA THR A 102 -5.32 12.04 10.55
C THR A 102 -5.80 13.28 9.79
N GLY A 103 -6.90 13.15 9.03
CA GLY A 103 -7.53 14.26 8.31
C GLY A 103 -6.91 14.58 6.94
N GLN A 104 -5.83 13.90 6.57
CA GLN A 104 -5.15 14.09 5.30
C GLN A 104 -5.85 13.35 4.16
N ARG A 105 -5.77 13.90 2.94
CA ARG A 105 -6.35 13.32 1.72
C ARG A 105 -5.28 13.20 0.65
N TYR A 106 -5.22 12.04 0.00
CA TYR A 106 -4.23 11.75 -1.03
C TYR A 106 -4.92 11.19 -2.27
N LEU A 107 -4.49 11.62 -3.44
CA LEU A 107 -4.86 11.02 -4.72
C LEU A 107 -3.60 10.42 -5.34
N ILE A 108 -3.58 9.10 -5.51
CA ILE A 108 -2.47 8.38 -6.12
C ILE A 108 -2.91 7.84 -7.47
N GLN A 109 -2.17 8.21 -8.52
CA GLN A 109 -2.41 7.75 -9.88
C GLN A 109 -1.38 6.71 -10.29
N HIS A 110 -1.88 5.50 -10.56
CA HIS A 110 -1.10 4.37 -11.04
C HIS A 110 -1.55 4.03 -12.46
N SER A 111 -0.60 3.71 -13.35
CA SER A 111 -0.96 3.13 -14.65
C SER A 111 -1.56 1.72 -14.48
N ALA A 112 -2.39 1.30 -15.43
CA ALA A 112 -2.90 -0.06 -15.47
C ALA A 112 -1.73 -1.08 -15.52
N GLY A 113 -1.84 -2.19 -14.80
CA GLY A 113 -0.78 -3.21 -14.73
C GLY A 113 0.45 -2.82 -13.90
N SER A 114 0.48 -1.64 -13.26
CA SER A 114 1.61 -1.20 -12.42
C SER A 114 1.72 -1.93 -11.07
N GLY A 115 0.80 -2.85 -10.76
CA GLY A 115 0.78 -3.58 -9.48
C GLY A 115 0.19 -2.77 -8.32
N LYS A 116 -0.76 -1.87 -8.58
CA LYS A 116 -1.42 -1.02 -7.56
C LYS A 116 -1.94 -1.80 -6.34
N SER A 117 -2.43 -3.03 -6.54
CA SER A 117 -2.89 -3.90 -5.45
C SER A 117 -1.80 -4.24 -4.44
N ASN A 118 -0.54 -4.39 -4.86
CA ASN A 118 0.58 -4.58 -3.94
C ASN A 118 0.86 -3.28 -3.15
N SER A 119 0.83 -2.12 -3.80
CA SER A 119 0.97 -0.82 -3.10
C SER A 119 -0.09 -0.63 -2.02
N ILE A 120 -1.36 -0.96 -2.33
CA ILE A 120 -2.46 -0.89 -1.35
C ILE A 120 -2.21 -1.85 -0.20
N SER A 121 -1.76 -3.07 -0.49
CA SER A 121 -1.48 -4.08 0.53
C SER A 121 -0.33 -3.67 1.46
N TRP A 122 0.78 -3.19 0.90
CA TRP A 122 1.91 -2.67 1.68
C TRP A 122 1.53 -1.46 2.50
N LEU A 123 0.75 -0.53 1.93
CA LEU A 123 0.28 0.65 2.65
C LEU A 123 -0.61 0.25 3.83
N ALA A 124 -1.63 -0.59 3.59
CA ALA A 124 -2.54 -1.03 4.62
C ALA A 124 -1.81 -1.74 5.76
N HIS A 125 -0.85 -2.61 5.43
CA HIS A 125 -0.01 -3.29 6.41
C HIS A 125 0.80 -2.30 7.27
N ASN A 126 1.55 -1.39 6.65
CA ASN A 126 2.41 -0.47 7.38
C ASN A 126 1.64 0.56 8.20
N LEU A 127 0.41 0.91 7.79
CA LEU A 127 -0.44 1.81 8.57
C LEU A 127 -0.91 1.20 9.90
N VAL A 128 -0.98 -0.13 10.02
CA VAL A 128 -1.38 -0.82 11.28
C VAL A 128 -0.39 -0.53 12.40
N SER A 129 0.90 -0.51 12.08
CA SER A 129 1.99 -0.29 13.04
C SER A 129 2.50 1.15 13.06
N LEU A 130 1.87 2.06 12.30
CA LEU A 130 2.27 3.46 12.25
C LEU A 130 1.88 4.16 13.55
N HIS A 131 2.89 4.54 14.33
CA HIS A 131 2.71 5.17 15.64
C HIS A 131 3.48 6.48 15.76
N ARG A 132 2.99 7.35 16.66
CA ARG A 132 3.66 8.58 17.12
C ARG A 132 3.54 8.63 18.63
N LEU A 133 4.67 8.87 19.33
CA LEU A 133 4.73 8.96 20.80
C LEU A 133 4.00 7.78 21.48
N GLU A 134 4.38 6.55 21.12
CA GLU A 134 3.82 5.28 21.64
C GLU A 134 2.34 5.00 21.34
N LYS A 135 1.67 5.82 20.53
CA LYS A 135 0.29 5.59 20.12
C LYS A 135 0.17 5.39 18.63
N ASN A 136 -0.58 4.37 18.23
CA ASN A 136 -0.95 4.17 16.82
C ASN A 136 -1.72 5.41 16.34
N ILE A 137 -1.40 5.85 15.12
CA ILE A 137 -2.07 6.99 14.48
C ILE A 137 -3.47 6.60 14.00
N PHE A 138 -3.64 5.31 13.64
CA PHE A 138 -4.90 4.75 13.17
C PHE A 138 -5.27 3.53 14.02
N ASP A 139 -6.52 3.47 14.47
CA ASP A 139 -7.08 2.31 15.17
C ASP A 139 -7.36 1.16 14.21
N SER A 140 -7.93 1.49 13.03
CA SER A 140 -8.28 0.54 11.97
C SER A 140 -8.05 1.13 10.58
N ILE A 141 -7.72 0.28 9.63
CA ILE A 141 -7.49 0.59 8.23
C ILE A 141 -8.63 -0.06 7.43
N ILE A 142 -9.32 0.72 6.62
CA ILE A 142 -10.44 0.25 5.80
C ILE A 142 -10.02 0.29 4.34
N VAL A 143 -9.98 -0.87 3.71
CA VAL A 143 -9.67 -1.02 2.29
C VAL A 143 -10.96 -1.28 1.52
N VAL A 144 -11.30 -0.36 0.63
CA VAL A 144 -12.50 -0.41 -0.20
C VAL A 144 -12.08 -0.82 -1.61
N THR A 145 -12.56 -1.97 -2.08
CA THR A 145 -12.23 -2.51 -3.41
C THR A 145 -13.36 -3.42 -3.91
N ASP A 146 -13.52 -3.54 -5.23
CA ASP A 146 -14.36 -4.56 -5.85
C ASP A 146 -13.61 -5.88 -6.13
N ARG A 147 -12.29 -5.92 -5.89
CA ARG A 147 -11.42 -7.05 -6.25
C ARG A 147 -11.32 -8.07 -5.13
N LYS A 148 -11.91 -9.26 -5.34
CA LYS A 148 -11.75 -10.42 -4.43
C LYS A 148 -10.28 -10.81 -4.20
N VAL A 149 -9.41 -10.62 -5.19
CA VAL A 149 -7.97 -11.00 -5.11
C VAL A 149 -7.18 -10.09 -4.15
N LEU A 150 -7.63 -8.85 -3.92
CA LEU A 150 -6.96 -7.96 -2.98
C LEU A 150 -7.13 -8.45 -1.54
N ASP A 151 -8.29 -9.03 -1.21
CA ASP A 151 -8.56 -9.62 0.10
C ASP A 151 -7.58 -10.74 0.44
N SER A 152 -7.34 -11.68 -0.49
CA SER A 152 -6.38 -12.76 -0.26
C SER A 152 -4.95 -12.24 -0.09
N GLN A 153 -4.52 -11.26 -0.91
CA GLN A 153 -3.18 -10.67 -0.82
C GLN A 153 -2.96 -9.95 0.51
N ILE A 154 -3.90 -9.10 0.95
CA ILE A 154 -3.78 -8.41 2.22
C ILE A 154 -3.77 -9.40 3.38
N ARG A 155 -4.66 -10.41 3.35
CA ARG A 155 -4.68 -11.46 4.39
C ARG A 155 -3.39 -12.25 4.45
N GLU A 156 -2.82 -12.63 3.31
CA GLU A 156 -1.53 -13.34 3.24
C GLU A 156 -0.40 -12.48 3.80
N ASN A 157 -0.33 -11.21 3.39
CA ASN A 157 0.69 -10.27 3.84
C ASN A 157 0.59 -10.01 5.34
N VAL A 158 -0.59 -9.71 5.85
CA VAL A 158 -0.76 -9.44 7.29
C VAL A 158 -0.49 -10.69 8.13
N LYS A 159 -0.83 -11.89 7.61
CA LYS A 159 -0.50 -13.17 8.26
C LYS A 159 1.01 -13.44 8.26
N SER A 160 1.75 -13.04 7.22
CA SER A 160 3.19 -13.26 7.15
C SER A 160 3.97 -12.39 8.14
N PHE A 161 3.42 -11.22 8.50
CA PHE A 161 4.11 -10.24 9.35
C PHE A 161 3.65 -10.21 10.81
N SER A 162 2.47 -10.76 11.15
CA SER A 162 1.98 -10.76 12.52
C SER A 162 1.70 -12.16 13.05
N GLN A 163 2.23 -12.43 14.25
CA GLN A 163 1.91 -13.64 15.03
C GLN A 163 0.46 -13.63 15.56
N THR A 164 -0.24 -12.49 15.52
CA THR A 164 -1.60 -12.36 16.02
C THR A 164 -2.61 -12.78 14.94
N LYS A 165 -3.14 -14.01 15.07
CA LYS A 165 -4.36 -14.43 14.38
C LYS A 165 -5.47 -13.40 14.72
N ASN A 166 -6.23 -12.94 13.71
CA ASN A 166 -7.38 -12.01 13.81
C ASN A 166 -7.13 -10.51 13.51
N LEU A 167 -6.08 -10.15 12.78
CA LEU A 167 -5.86 -8.76 12.37
C LEU A 167 -6.74 -8.26 11.21
N VAL A 168 -7.17 -9.16 10.33
CA VAL A 168 -7.89 -8.83 9.09
C VAL A 168 -9.29 -9.44 9.08
N GLU A 169 -10.29 -8.65 8.70
CA GLU A 169 -11.67 -9.09 8.51
C GLU A 169 -12.20 -8.59 7.16
N ALA A 170 -12.88 -9.44 6.38
CA ALA A 170 -13.56 -9.00 5.16
C ALA A 170 -15.07 -8.97 5.37
N ILE A 171 -15.69 -7.85 5.03
CA ILE A 171 -17.11 -7.62 5.28
C ILE A 171 -17.96 -8.22 4.17
N THR A 172 -18.58 -9.36 4.45
CA THR A 172 -19.42 -10.13 3.53
C THR A 172 -20.92 -9.91 3.76
N HIS A 173 -21.37 -9.63 4.99
CA HIS A 173 -22.80 -9.67 5.35
C HIS A 173 -23.45 -8.33 5.74
N GLY A 174 -22.69 -7.25 5.99
CA GLY A 174 -23.26 -5.90 6.19
C GLY A 174 -22.70 -5.13 7.39
N SER A 175 -23.39 -4.04 7.79
CA SER A 175 -22.95 -3.09 8.83
C SER A 175 -22.76 -3.71 10.21
N LYS A 176 -23.56 -4.73 10.58
CA LYS A 176 -23.39 -5.45 11.85
C LYS A 176 -22.05 -6.17 11.95
N GLN A 177 -21.61 -6.82 10.87
CA GLN A 177 -20.30 -7.49 10.82
C GLN A 177 -19.16 -6.46 10.94
N LEU A 178 -19.32 -5.30 10.28
CA LEU A 178 -18.36 -4.20 10.42
C LEU A 178 -18.26 -3.73 11.87
N LYS A 179 -19.41 -3.46 12.52
CA LYS A 179 -19.44 -3.02 13.91
C LYS A 179 -18.73 -4.01 14.82
N ASN A 180 -19.05 -5.29 14.70
CA ASN A 180 -18.38 -6.35 15.44
C ASN A 180 -16.87 -6.37 15.16
N ALA A 181 -16.45 -6.24 13.89
CA ALA A 181 -15.03 -6.19 13.54
C ALA A 181 -14.31 -5.00 14.20
N LEU A 182 -14.97 -3.85 14.28
CA LEU A 182 -14.43 -2.66 14.92
C LEU A 182 -14.37 -2.80 16.45
N GLU A 183 -15.40 -3.38 17.07
CA GLU A 183 -15.45 -3.68 18.51
C GLU A 183 -14.43 -4.76 18.92
N GLU A 184 -14.22 -5.77 18.07
CA GLU A 184 -13.18 -6.81 18.22
C GLU A 184 -11.76 -6.27 17.98
N GLY A 185 -11.62 -5.00 17.57
CA GLY A 185 -10.32 -4.38 17.35
C GLY A 185 -9.58 -4.91 16.11
N LYS A 186 -10.30 -5.40 15.09
CA LYS A 186 -9.71 -5.77 13.80
C LYS A 186 -8.97 -4.56 13.23
N LYS A 187 -7.70 -4.76 12.85
CA LYS A 187 -6.84 -3.68 12.39
C LYS A 187 -7.03 -3.37 10.92
N ILE A 188 -7.34 -4.36 10.09
CA ILE A 188 -7.62 -4.15 8.67
C ILE A 188 -8.99 -4.72 8.34
N ILE A 189 -9.82 -3.90 7.72
CA ILE A 189 -11.17 -4.24 7.30
C ILE A 189 -11.24 -4.07 5.79
N ILE A 190 -11.68 -5.12 5.09
CA ILE A 190 -11.79 -5.11 3.63
C ILE A 190 -13.25 -5.15 3.24
N THR A 191 -13.67 -4.25 2.36
CA THR A 191 -15.07 -4.08 1.97
C THR A 191 -15.20 -3.67 0.51
N THR A 192 -16.42 -3.72 -0.01
CA THR A 192 -16.74 -3.28 -1.36
C THR A 192 -17.27 -1.85 -1.38
N ILE A 193 -17.14 -1.19 -2.53
CA ILE A 193 -17.61 0.19 -2.71
C ILE A 193 -19.12 0.33 -2.45
N GLN A 194 -19.92 -0.70 -2.77
CA GLN A 194 -21.37 -0.70 -2.54
C GLN A 194 -21.71 -0.68 -1.05
N LYS A 195 -20.84 -1.21 -0.19
CA LYS A 195 -21.05 -1.26 1.27
C LYS A 195 -20.47 -0.06 2.00
N PHE A 196 -19.63 0.72 1.34
CA PHE A 196 -18.91 1.85 1.94
C PHE A 196 -19.82 2.92 2.58
N PRO A 197 -20.96 3.32 1.98
CA PRO A 197 -21.85 4.29 2.63
C PRO A 197 -22.35 3.85 4.01
N PHE A 198 -22.71 2.56 4.14
CA PHE A 198 -23.13 1.99 5.43
C PHE A 198 -21.98 1.97 6.45
N ILE A 199 -20.75 1.81 5.97
CA ILE A 199 -19.55 1.85 6.82
C ILE A 199 -19.27 3.27 7.32
N LEU A 200 -19.40 4.27 6.45
CA LEU A 200 -19.23 5.67 6.84
C LEU A 200 -20.20 6.09 7.95
N ASP A 201 -21.45 5.67 7.86
CA ASP A 201 -22.45 5.99 8.87
C ASP A 201 -22.11 5.35 10.23
N GLU A 202 -21.60 4.11 10.25
CA GLU A 202 -21.14 3.44 11.48
C GLU A 202 -19.87 4.10 12.05
N ILE A 203 -18.87 4.42 11.21
CA ILE A 203 -17.64 5.09 11.64
C ILE A 203 -17.95 6.41 12.35
N LYS A 204 -18.93 7.19 11.85
CA LYS A 204 -19.34 8.46 12.48
C LYS A 204 -19.86 8.28 13.90
N THR A 205 -20.35 7.10 14.26
CA THR A 205 -20.77 6.78 15.64
C THR A 205 -19.58 6.51 16.57
N LEU A 206 -18.43 6.08 16.02
CA LEU A 206 -17.21 5.73 16.75
C LEU A 206 -16.27 6.94 16.90
N LYS A 207 -16.76 8.02 17.53
CA LYS A 207 -16.06 9.32 17.61
C LYS A 207 -14.66 9.28 18.27
N SER A 208 -14.34 8.25 19.05
CA SER A 208 -13.03 8.10 19.72
C SER A 208 -12.00 7.33 18.91
N LYS A 209 -12.36 6.84 17.71
CA LYS A 209 -11.51 6.00 16.87
C LYS A 209 -11.02 6.74 15.64
N THR A 210 -9.80 6.41 15.24
CA THR A 210 -9.09 6.98 14.10
C THR A 210 -8.98 5.94 12.98
N PHE A 211 -9.19 6.38 11.73
CA PHE A 211 -9.28 5.48 10.59
C PHE A 211 -8.42 5.95 9.42
N ALA A 212 -7.78 5.02 8.74
CA ALA A 212 -7.25 5.24 7.40
C ALA A 212 -8.19 4.56 6.39
N ILE A 213 -8.61 5.27 5.35
CA ILE A 213 -9.49 4.73 4.30
C ILE A 213 -8.71 4.71 2.99
N ILE A 214 -8.53 3.51 2.42
CA ILE A 214 -7.85 3.29 1.16
C ILE A 214 -8.89 2.83 0.14
N ILE A 215 -9.07 3.58 -0.94
CA ILE A 215 -10.09 3.31 -1.94
C ILE A 215 -9.43 2.93 -3.25
N ASP A 216 -9.63 1.68 -3.66
CA ASP A 216 -9.26 1.19 -4.98
C ASP A 216 -10.29 1.66 -6.02
N GLU A 217 -9.82 2.07 -7.20
CA GLU A 217 -10.65 2.54 -8.33
C GLU A 217 -11.62 3.68 -7.96
N ALA A 218 -11.12 4.75 -7.33
CA ALA A 218 -11.93 5.91 -6.94
C ALA A 218 -12.78 6.53 -8.09
N HIS A 219 -12.49 6.24 -9.35
CA HIS A 219 -13.30 6.68 -10.49
C HIS A 219 -14.60 5.88 -10.68
N SER A 220 -14.65 4.58 -10.35
CA SER A 220 -15.88 3.77 -10.45
C SER A 220 -16.89 4.10 -9.35
N SER A 221 -16.45 4.83 -8.32
CA SER A 221 -17.29 5.35 -7.23
C SER A 221 -18.00 6.68 -7.56
N GLN A 222 -17.66 7.32 -8.69
CA GLN A 222 -18.17 8.63 -9.11
C GLN A 222 -19.49 8.57 -9.90
N SER A 223 -19.93 7.38 -10.33
CA SER A 223 -21.20 7.20 -11.07
C SER A 223 -22.39 7.00 -10.13
N GLY A 224 -22.78 8.05 -9.39
CA GLY A 224 -24.03 8.09 -8.61
C GLY A 224 -23.90 8.75 -7.22
N SER A 225 -25.01 8.80 -6.48
CA SER A 225 -25.24 9.48 -5.19
C SER A 225 -24.19 9.26 -4.08
N ASN A 226 -23.28 8.30 -4.25
CA ASN A 226 -22.15 8.06 -3.33
C ASN A 226 -21.01 9.08 -3.47
N ALA A 227 -20.86 9.74 -4.63
CA ALA A 227 -19.82 10.77 -4.82
C ALA A 227 -19.96 11.97 -3.87
N GLN A 228 -21.19 12.28 -3.42
CA GLN A 228 -21.46 13.34 -2.44
C GLN A 228 -21.20 12.92 -0.98
N LYS A 229 -21.08 11.61 -0.71
CA LYS A 229 -20.84 11.07 0.64
C LYS A 229 -19.38 10.67 0.90
N MET A 230 -18.54 10.66 -0.15
CA MET A 230 -17.09 10.43 -0.07
C MET A 230 -16.35 11.72 0.30
#